data_AF-A0A4Q3NGK6-F1
#
_entry.id   AF-A0A4Q3NGK6-F1
#
_cell.length_a   1.000
_cell.length_b   1.000
_cell.length_c   1.000
_cell.angle_alpha   90.00
_cell.angle_beta   90.00
_cell.angle_gamma   90.00
#
_symmetry.space_group_name_H-M   'P 1'
#
loop_
_entity.id
_entity.type
_entity.pdbx_description
1 polymer ?
#
loop_
_entity_poly.entity_id
_entity_poly.type
_entity_poly.pdbx_seq_one_letter_code
_entity_poly.pdbx_strand_id
1 'polypeptide(L)'
;MARYPLPYGFARTNQLLLEDDGQALTLWHAGVPARSAFGEVMRKYPVGTLQQLDAPALAQRISAAYAQGESSAATVVSEVQNDADLSRMMQELPAVEDLLENSDDAPIIRMLNALLTQAARDGASDIHIEPYERHSSVRFRVDGTLREVVQPNRAL
;
A
#
# COMPACT_ATOMS: atom_id res chain seq x y z
N MET A 1 6.05 -16.96 -12.74
CA MET A 1 6.43 -15.72 -12.02
C MET A 1 6.13 -15.99 -10.55
N ALA A 2 7.08 -15.75 -9.65
CA ALA A 2 6.89 -16.05 -8.23
C ALA A 2 5.80 -15.15 -7.63
N ARG A 3 4.91 -15.73 -6.83
CA ARG A 3 3.85 -14.99 -6.12
C ARG A 3 4.25 -14.80 -4.66
N TYR A 4 3.76 -13.72 -4.05
CA TYR A 4 4.06 -13.38 -2.66
C TYR A 4 2.76 -13.25 -1.86
N PRO A 5 2.27 -14.33 -1.21
CA PRO A 5 0.92 -14.36 -0.64
C PRO A 5 0.74 -13.57 0.66
N LEU A 6 1.81 -13.02 1.24
CA LEU A 6 1.75 -12.22 2.47
C LEU A 6 1.56 -10.74 2.12
N PRO A 7 0.80 -9.97 2.92
CA PRO A 7 0.79 -8.52 2.80
C PRO A 7 2.18 -7.93 3.08
N TYR A 8 2.61 -6.95 2.29
CA TYR A 8 3.93 -6.30 2.46
C TYR A 8 4.19 -5.81 3.88
N GLY A 9 3.22 -5.13 4.50
CA GLY A 9 3.35 -4.63 5.87
C GLY A 9 3.58 -5.75 6.89
N PHE A 10 2.88 -6.88 6.73
CA PHE A 10 3.09 -8.06 7.57
C PHE A 10 4.48 -8.66 7.35
N ALA A 11 4.88 -8.81 6.08
CA ALA A 11 6.18 -9.37 5.69
C ALA A 11 7.35 -8.55 6.25
N ARG A 12 7.29 -7.22 6.09
CA ARG A 12 8.30 -6.27 6.57
C ARG A 12 8.37 -6.23 8.10
N THR A 13 7.23 -6.07 8.78
CA THR A 13 7.19 -5.95 10.25
C THR A 13 7.70 -7.21 10.93
N ASN A 14 7.35 -8.39 10.40
CA ASN A 14 7.71 -9.66 11.02
C ASN A 14 9.00 -10.28 10.44
N GLN A 15 9.63 -9.64 9.44
CA GLN A 15 10.80 -10.18 8.74
C GLN A 15 10.55 -11.60 8.22
N LEU A 16 9.42 -11.77 7.50
CA LEU A 16 8.97 -13.02 6.90
C LEU A 16 8.58 -12.79 5.44
N LEU A 17 9.09 -13.59 4.52
CA LEU A 17 8.69 -13.57 3.11
C LEU A 17 8.22 -14.95 2.69
N LEU A 18 6.97 -15.07 2.26
CA LEU A 18 6.46 -16.30 1.67
C LEU A 18 6.54 -16.18 0.16
N GLU A 19 7.31 -17.06 -0.47
CA GLU A 19 7.52 -17.14 -1.91
C GLU A 19 6.86 -18.40 -2.44
N ASP A 20 5.99 -18.23 -3.45
CA ASP A 20 5.32 -19.30 -4.18
C ASP A 20 5.91 -19.36 -5.60
N ASP A 21 6.71 -20.39 -5.86
CA ASP A 21 7.29 -20.63 -7.20
C ASP A 21 6.34 -21.39 -8.14
N GLY A 22 5.13 -21.73 -7.67
CA GLY A 22 4.14 -22.55 -8.37
C GLY A 22 4.24 -24.05 -8.10
N GLN A 23 5.29 -24.52 -7.41
CA GLN A 23 5.45 -25.91 -6.97
C GLN A 23 5.46 -26.03 -5.44
N ALA A 24 6.09 -25.10 -4.75
CA ALA A 24 6.21 -25.10 -3.30
C ALA A 24 6.19 -23.69 -2.72
N LEU A 25 5.75 -23.63 -1.47
CA LEU A 25 5.81 -22.42 -0.65
C LEU A 25 7.09 -22.42 0.19
N THR A 26 7.97 -21.47 -0.07
CA THR A 26 9.19 -21.23 0.71
C THR A 26 9.00 -20.03 1.62
N LEU A 27 9.10 -20.24 2.93
CA LEU A 27 9.12 -19.15 3.90
C LEU A 27 10.56 -18.77 4.24
N TRP A 28 10.93 -17.57 3.85
CA TRP A 28 12.17 -16.93 4.23
C TRP A 28 11.99 -16.16 5.55
N HIS A 29 12.95 -16.29 6.48
CA HIS A 29 12.94 -15.57 7.76
C HIS A 29 14.34 -15.10 8.16
N ALA A 30 14.40 -14.06 8.99
CA ALA A 30 15.64 -13.56 9.58
C ALA A 30 15.67 -13.85 11.08
N GLY A 31 16.83 -14.31 11.57
CA GLY A 31 17.03 -14.64 12.99
C GLY A 31 15.94 -15.58 13.54
N VAL A 32 15.50 -15.31 14.76
CA VAL A 32 14.38 -16.02 15.40
C VAL A 32 13.09 -15.23 15.18
N PRO A 33 12.16 -15.71 14.33
CA PRO A 33 10.92 -14.99 14.08
C PRO A 33 10.01 -15.01 15.30
N ALA A 34 9.17 -13.98 15.44
CA ALA A 34 8.16 -13.93 16.49
C ALA A 34 7.23 -15.15 16.37
N ARG A 35 7.08 -15.91 17.47
CA ARG A 35 6.33 -17.18 17.48
C ARG A 35 4.90 -17.03 16.97
N SER A 36 4.24 -15.92 17.28
CA SER A 36 2.86 -15.63 16.85
C SER A 36 2.77 -15.45 15.33
N ALA A 37 3.62 -14.60 14.75
CA ALA A 37 3.63 -14.34 13.32
C ALA A 37 4.04 -15.58 12.52
N PHE A 38 5.08 -16.28 12.98
CA PHE A 38 5.51 -17.54 12.37
C PHE A 38 4.40 -18.60 12.42
N GLY A 39 3.76 -18.76 13.59
CA GLY A 39 2.64 -19.68 13.77
C GLY A 39 1.45 -19.36 12.88
N GLU A 40 1.11 -18.09 12.71
CA GLU A 40 0.03 -17.66 11.83
C GLU A 40 0.31 -18.01 10.35
N VAL A 41 1.55 -17.80 9.89
CA VAL A 41 1.95 -18.20 8.53
C VAL A 41 1.88 -19.72 8.36
N MET A 42 2.44 -20.48 9.30
CA MET A 42 2.38 -21.96 9.26
C MET A 42 0.95 -22.51 9.31
N ARG A 43 0.05 -21.82 10.03
CA ARG A 43 -1.37 -22.21 10.16
C ARG A 43 -2.15 -21.94 8.87
N LYS A 44 -1.87 -20.81 8.22
CA LYS A 44 -2.64 -20.34 7.05
C LYS A 44 -2.12 -20.90 5.72
N TYR A 45 -0.83 -21.19 5.63
CA TYR A 45 -0.18 -21.59 4.39
C TYR A 45 0.54 -22.94 4.55
N PRO A 46 0.42 -23.86 3.57
CA PRO A 46 1.15 -25.12 3.57
C PRO A 46 2.61 -24.89 3.17
N VAL A 47 3.40 -24.33 4.08
CA VAL A 47 4.82 -24.04 3.83
C VAL A 47 5.59 -25.36 3.67
N GLY A 48 6.21 -25.55 2.51
CA GLY A 48 7.01 -26.74 2.21
C GLY A 48 8.46 -26.60 2.65
N THR A 49 9.01 -25.38 2.58
CA THR A 49 10.43 -25.13 2.85
C THR A 49 10.60 -23.91 3.76
N LEU A 50 11.49 -24.01 4.75
CA LEU A 50 11.93 -22.91 5.58
C LEU A 50 13.36 -22.55 5.21
N GLN A 51 13.63 -21.27 4.92
CA GLN A 51 14.98 -20.79 4.64
C GLN A 51 15.32 -19.57 5.48
N GLN A 52 16.53 -19.56 6.02
CA GLN A 52 17.02 -18.44 6.82
C GLN A 52 17.94 -17.56 5.97
N LEU A 53 17.73 -16.25 6.06
CA LEU A 53 18.64 -15.22 5.57
C LEU A 53 19.09 -14.33 6.72
N ASP A 54 20.18 -13.60 6.49
CA ASP A 54 20.52 -12.46 7.32
C ASP A 54 19.46 -11.36 7.17
N ALA A 55 19.25 -10.61 8.25
CA ALA A 55 18.24 -9.55 8.30
C ALA A 55 18.36 -8.53 7.16
N PRO A 56 19.56 -7.99 6.80
CA PRO A 56 19.64 -7.01 5.73
C PRO A 56 19.33 -7.62 4.35
N ALA A 57 19.78 -8.85 4.05
CA ALA A 57 19.44 -9.48 2.78
C ALA A 57 17.95 -9.83 2.68
N LEU A 58 17.32 -10.28 3.77
CA LEU A 58 15.89 -10.53 3.77
C LEU A 58 15.09 -9.24 3.55
N ALA A 59 15.47 -8.15 4.21
CA ALA A 59 14.83 -6.85 4.01
C ALA A 59 14.94 -6.38 2.54
N GLN A 60 16.10 -6.56 1.92
CA GLN A 60 16.31 -6.28 0.50
C GLN A 60 15.43 -7.18 -0.40
N ARG A 61 15.38 -8.49 -0.12
CA ARG A 61 14.56 -9.44 -0.87
C ARG A 61 13.07 -9.14 -0.75
N ILE A 62 12.58 -8.80 0.44
CA ILE A 62 11.21 -8.32 0.66
C ILE A 62 10.98 -7.08 -0.20
N SER A 63 11.86 -6.08 -0.15
CA SER A 63 11.68 -4.86 -0.94
C SER A 63 11.62 -5.15 -2.44
N ALA A 64 12.47 -6.03 -2.97
CA ALA A 64 12.49 -6.40 -4.38
C ALA A 64 11.25 -7.21 -4.80
N ALA A 65 10.80 -8.13 -3.96
CA ALA A 65 9.62 -8.98 -4.22
C ALA A 65 8.34 -8.16 -4.42
N TYR A 66 8.17 -7.10 -3.62
CA TYR A 66 6.98 -6.23 -3.69
C TYR A 66 7.20 -4.97 -4.55
N ALA A 67 8.38 -4.78 -5.17
CA ALA A 67 8.65 -3.62 -6.02
C ALA A 67 7.90 -3.66 -7.36
N GLN A 68 7.53 -4.85 -7.85
CA GLN A 68 6.85 -5.03 -9.14
C GLN A 68 5.35 -5.35 -9.01
N GLY A 69 4.89 -5.69 -7.80
CA GLY A 69 3.60 -6.36 -7.60
C GLY A 69 2.39 -5.46 -7.40
N GLU A 70 2.55 -4.20 -7.06
CA GLU A 70 1.46 -3.24 -6.90
C GLU A 70 2.09 -1.90 -6.51
N SER A 71 1.40 -0.81 -6.83
CA SER A 71 1.66 0.51 -6.26
C SER A 71 1.80 0.47 -4.75
N SER A 72 3.03 0.27 -4.29
CA SER A 72 3.30 0.07 -2.88
C SER A 72 3.05 1.38 -2.15
N ALA A 73 2.23 1.31 -1.09
CA ALA A 73 2.09 2.40 -0.13
C ALA A 73 3.46 2.88 0.40
N ALA A 74 4.52 2.06 0.33
CA ALA A 74 5.88 2.46 0.67
C ALA A 74 6.48 3.51 -0.29
N THR A 75 6.16 3.45 -1.59
CA THR A 75 6.55 4.49 -2.57
C THR A 75 5.74 5.76 -2.31
N VAL A 76 4.44 5.62 -2.07
CA VAL A 76 3.53 6.75 -1.74
C VAL A 76 3.95 7.47 -0.46
N VAL A 77 4.31 6.76 0.61
CA VAL A 77 4.78 7.37 1.87
C VAL A 77 6.09 8.16 1.69
N SER A 78 6.90 7.77 0.70
CA SER A 78 8.16 8.44 0.36
C SER A 78 7.94 9.66 -0.55
N GLU A 79 6.91 9.63 -1.41
CA GLU A 79 6.52 10.75 -2.30
C GLU A 79 5.64 11.80 -1.60
N VAL A 80 4.85 11.43 -0.57
CA VAL A 80 4.00 12.35 0.20
C VAL A 80 4.81 13.12 1.26
N GLN A 81 5.95 13.69 0.86
CA GLN A 81 6.71 14.62 1.71
C GLN A 81 6.30 16.09 1.48
N ASN A 82 5.47 16.39 0.46
CA ASN A 82 4.93 17.74 0.22
C ASN A 82 3.44 17.71 -0.17
N ASP A 83 2.63 18.63 0.39
CA ASP A 83 1.23 18.88 -0.02
C ASP A 83 1.08 19.13 -1.54
N ALA A 84 2.15 19.63 -2.18
CA ALA A 84 2.21 19.88 -3.62
C ALA A 84 2.16 18.60 -4.47
N ASP A 85 2.59 17.45 -3.94
CA ASP A 85 2.60 16.19 -4.69
C ASP A 85 1.22 15.52 -4.70
N LEU A 86 0.45 15.63 -3.62
CA LEU A 86 -0.92 15.10 -3.56
C LEU A 86 -1.84 15.77 -4.58
N SER A 87 -1.73 17.11 -4.72
CA SER A 87 -2.52 17.87 -5.70
C SER A 87 -2.19 17.47 -7.14
N ARG A 88 -0.92 17.19 -7.45
CA ARG A 88 -0.47 16.74 -8.77
C ARG A 88 -0.93 15.31 -9.08
N MET A 89 -0.75 14.39 -8.13
CA MET A 89 -1.22 13.01 -8.25
C MET A 89 -2.72 12.93 -8.53
N MET A 90 -3.52 13.85 -7.95
CA MET A 90 -4.96 13.88 -8.16
C MET A 90 -5.40 14.54 -9.47
N GLN A 91 -4.53 15.34 -10.10
CA GLN A 91 -4.74 15.86 -11.46
C GLN A 91 -4.36 14.84 -12.54
N GLU A 92 -3.45 13.91 -12.22
CA GLU A 92 -2.98 12.85 -13.12
C GLU A 92 -3.86 11.60 -13.13
N LEU A 93 -4.99 11.61 -12.41
CA LEU A 93 -5.93 10.49 -12.44
C LEU A 93 -6.61 10.41 -13.81
N PRO A 94 -6.58 9.25 -14.48
CA PRO A 94 -7.24 9.06 -15.76
C PRO A 94 -8.75 9.18 -15.61
N ALA A 95 -9.44 9.35 -16.75
CA ALA A 95 -10.88 9.52 -16.75
C ALA A 95 -11.60 8.29 -16.19
N VAL A 96 -12.78 8.49 -15.60
CA VAL A 96 -13.57 7.40 -14.99
C VAL A 96 -13.88 6.31 -16.01
N GLU A 97 -14.03 6.68 -17.28
CA GLU A 97 -14.27 5.77 -18.40
C GLU A 97 -13.05 4.90 -18.70
N ASP A 98 -11.84 5.47 -18.67
CA ASP A 98 -10.57 4.74 -18.84
C ASP A 98 -10.27 3.81 -17.64
N LEU A 99 -10.78 4.13 -16.45
CA LEU A 99 -10.63 3.32 -15.23
C LEU A 99 -11.54 2.07 -15.21
N LEU A 100 -12.67 2.11 -15.92
CA LEU A 100 -13.57 0.96 -16.02
C LEU A 100 -13.11 -0.05 -17.08
N GLU A 101 -12.37 0.42 -18.10
CA GLU A 101 -11.82 -0.43 -19.17
C GLU A 101 -10.43 -1.00 -18.84
N ASN A 102 -9.64 -0.29 -18.02
CA ASN A 102 -8.32 -0.75 -17.60
C ASN A 102 -8.37 -1.33 -16.18
N SER A 103 -8.01 -2.60 -16.01
CA SER A 103 -7.87 -3.26 -14.69
C SER A 103 -6.68 -2.75 -13.86
N ASP A 104 -6.09 -1.60 -14.23
CA ASP A 104 -4.92 -1.04 -13.58
C ASP A 104 -5.37 -0.06 -12.49
N ASP A 105 -5.88 -0.62 -11.37
CA ASP A 105 -6.34 0.10 -10.17
C ASP A 105 -5.23 0.94 -9.49
N ALA A 106 -4.01 0.86 -10.01
CA ALA A 106 -2.81 1.44 -9.42
C ALA A 106 -2.92 2.97 -9.15
N PRO A 107 -3.45 3.84 -10.03
CA PRO A 107 -3.56 5.27 -9.75
C PRO A 107 -4.53 5.61 -8.60
N ILE A 108 -5.69 4.93 -8.56
CA ILE A 108 -6.71 5.14 -7.53
C ILE A 108 -6.23 4.63 -6.18
N ILE A 109 -5.60 3.46 -6.16
CA ILE A 109 -4.98 2.89 -4.95
C ILE A 109 -3.89 3.84 -4.43
N ARG A 110 -3.03 4.39 -5.30
CA ARG A 110 -2.01 5.38 -4.90
C ARG A 110 -2.62 6.63 -4.29
N MET A 111 -3.64 7.20 -4.92
CA MET A 111 -4.36 8.37 -4.40
C MET A 111 -4.94 8.07 -3.02
N LEU A 112 -5.64 6.95 -2.85
CA LEU A 112 -6.27 6.61 -1.58
C LEU A 112 -5.22 6.41 -0.47
N ASN A 113 -4.11 5.72 -0.78
CA ASN A 113 -3.00 5.55 0.15
C ASN A 113 -2.36 6.90 0.53
N ALA A 114 -2.24 7.83 -0.43
CA ALA A 114 -1.70 9.16 -0.17
C ALA A 114 -2.62 9.96 0.76
N LEU A 115 -3.93 9.94 0.50
CA LEU A 115 -4.94 10.59 1.35
C LEU A 115 -4.95 10.04 2.77
N LEU A 116 -4.94 8.71 2.93
CA LEU A 116 -4.90 8.07 4.24
C LEU A 116 -3.61 8.38 5.00
N THR A 117 -2.48 8.38 4.30
CA THR A 117 -1.18 8.73 4.88
C THR A 117 -1.16 10.18 5.35
N GLN A 118 -1.65 11.10 4.53
CA GLN A 118 -1.73 12.52 4.87
C GLN A 118 -2.68 12.74 6.06
N ALA A 119 -3.87 12.14 6.03
CA ALA A 119 -4.83 12.24 7.14
C ALA A 119 -4.24 11.75 8.46
N ALA A 120 -3.49 10.63 8.44
CA ALA A 120 -2.81 10.12 9.62
C ALA A 120 -1.70 11.06 10.11
N ARG A 121 -0.93 11.68 9.20
CA ARG A 121 0.11 12.67 9.54
C ARG A 121 -0.48 13.94 10.15
N ASP A 122 -1.58 14.42 9.58
CA ASP A 122 -2.28 15.63 10.01
C ASP A 122 -3.12 15.40 11.28
N GLY A 123 -3.22 14.16 11.77
CA GLY A 123 -4.05 13.82 12.93
C GLY A 123 -5.54 13.97 12.67
N ALA A 124 -5.98 13.79 11.43
CA ALA A 124 -7.38 13.90 11.05
C ALA A 124 -8.21 12.78 11.67
N SER A 125 -9.34 13.13 12.28
CA SER A 125 -10.30 12.19 12.82
C SER A 125 -11.20 11.59 11.74
N ASP A 126 -11.43 12.34 10.65
CA ASP A 126 -12.35 11.96 9.58
C ASP A 126 -11.84 12.47 8.23
N ILE A 127 -12.10 11.67 7.19
CA ILE A 127 -11.88 12.03 5.79
C ILE A 127 -13.25 12.09 5.12
N HIS A 128 -13.61 13.26 4.63
CA HIS A 128 -14.85 13.50 3.88
C HIS A 128 -14.53 13.53 2.39
N ILE A 129 -15.25 12.74 1.60
CA ILE A 129 -15.19 12.76 0.13
C ILE A 129 -16.58 13.15 -0.38
N GLU A 130 -16.67 14.34 -0.97
CA GLU A 130 -17.94 14.98 -1.34
C GLU A 130 -18.01 15.21 -2.85
N PRO A 131 -18.79 14.40 -3.57
CA PRO A 131 -19.03 14.63 -4.99
C PRO A 131 -20.02 15.79 -5.18
N TYR A 132 -19.64 16.75 -6.02
CA TYR A 132 -20.51 17.82 -6.51
C TYR A 132 -20.78 17.64 -8.01
N GLU A 133 -21.60 18.52 -8.58
CA GLU A 133 -22.00 18.43 -9.99
C GLU A 133 -20.80 18.47 -10.96
N ARG A 134 -19.78 19.30 -10.67
CA ARG A 134 -18.65 19.57 -11.59
C ARG A 134 -17.28 19.20 -11.03
N HIS A 135 -17.19 18.86 -9.75
CA HIS A 135 -15.94 18.50 -9.08
C HIS A 135 -16.23 17.56 -7.91
N SER A 136 -15.20 16.97 -7.33
CA SER A 136 -15.30 16.44 -5.96
C SER A 136 -14.44 17.27 -5.02
N SER A 137 -14.77 17.32 -3.74
CA SER A 137 -13.94 17.91 -2.70
C SER A 137 -13.58 16.85 -1.67
N VAL A 138 -12.33 16.83 -1.24
CA VAL A 138 -11.86 16.00 -0.13
C VAL A 138 -11.44 16.90 1.02
N ARG A 139 -12.03 16.68 2.19
CA ARG A 139 -11.83 17.49 3.40
C ARG A 139 -11.43 16.62 4.59
N PHE A 140 -10.52 17.09 5.42
CA PHE A 140 -10.15 16.44 6.67
C PHE A 140 -10.77 17.17 7.85
N ARG A 141 -11.25 16.42 8.85
CA ARG A 141 -11.59 16.98 10.16
C ARG A 141 -10.38 16.82 11.08
N VAL A 142 -9.73 17.91 11.42
CA VAL A 142 -8.58 17.94 12.35
C VAL A 142 -8.98 18.80 13.54
N ASP A 143 -8.86 18.27 14.75
CA ASP A 143 -9.25 18.95 16.00
C ASP A 143 -10.66 19.59 15.95
N GLY A 144 -11.59 18.91 15.29
CA GLY A 144 -12.99 19.36 15.14
C GLY A 144 -13.23 20.38 14.03
N THR A 145 -12.19 20.85 13.32
CA THR A 145 -12.32 21.80 12.21
C THR A 145 -12.18 21.09 10.87
N LEU A 146 -13.04 21.44 9.90
CA LEU A 146 -12.96 20.95 8.53
C LEU A 146 -11.97 21.78 7.71
N ARG A 147 -10.97 21.14 7.12
CA ARG A 147 -10.00 21.72 6.18
C ARG A 147 -10.14 21.05 4.82
N GLU A 148 -10.27 21.84 3.76
CA GLU A 148 -10.19 21.32 2.39
C GLU A 148 -8.74 21.01 2.03
N VAL A 149 -8.52 19.82 1.48
CA VAL A 149 -7.19 19.29 1.19
C VAL A 149 -6.96 19.23 -0.32
N VAL A 150 -8.00 18.88 -1.08
CA VAL A 150 -7.89 18.72 -2.53
C VAL A 150 -9.27 18.75 -3.18
N GLN A 151 -9.31 19.31 -4.39
CA GLN A 151 -10.50 19.39 -5.23
C GLN A 151 -10.20 18.76 -6.59
N PRO A 152 -10.35 17.43 -6.74
CA PRO A 152 -10.18 16.79 -8.03
C PRO A 152 -11.30 17.22 -8.98
N ASN A 153 -10.93 17.54 -10.21
CA ASN A 153 -11.88 17.75 -11.29
C ASN A 153 -12.56 16.41 -11.58
N ARG A 154 -13.87 16.45 -11.80
CA ARG A 154 -14.58 15.28 -12.30
C ARG A 154 -14.09 15.07 -13.74
N ALA A 155 -13.43 13.95 -14.00
CA ALA A 155 -13.15 13.58 -15.37
C ALA A 155 -14.50 13.46 -16.10
N LEU A 156 -14.63 14.24 -17.17
CA LEU A 156 -15.82 14.30 -18.01
C LEU A 156 -15.97 13.01 -18.80
#